data_AF-A0A9P0TVB6-F1
#
_entry.id   AF-A0A9P0TVB6-F1
#
_cell.length_a   1.000
_cell.length_b   1.000
_cell.length_c   1.000
_cell.angle_alpha   90.00
_cell.angle_beta   90.00
_cell.angle_gamma   90.00
#
_symmetry.space_group_name_H-M   'P 1'
#
loop_
_entity.id
_entity.type
_entity.pdbx_description
1 polymer ?
#
loop_
_entity_poly.entity_id
_entity_poly.type
_entity_poly.pdbx_seq_one_letter_code
_entity_poly.pdbx_strand_id
1 'polypeptide(L)'
;MLIQRVRPLFGAILKSSFQVDSKYLSRSSIVYHKAAYEGDGKTTVRIINQDPDLGLIIDSYGSFGFRLNNGLTVLGPMAIFPRTVLSWQIHSSDNITADSLTLFRLLEPKVDLVIIGLETKDRKVLNSVFRASREAKLNVEILATEHACATFNFLNAESRSIAGALIPPLHIEVNEDDMLNSKLHYGNLYNRRDDL
;
A
#
# COMPACT_ATOMS: atom_id res chain seq x y z
N MET A 1 -24.84 -59.61 4.01
CA MET A 1 -23.58 -59.54 4.79
C MET A 1 -23.52 -58.15 5.42
N LEU A 2 -23.92 -58.04 6.69
CA LEU A 2 -23.76 -56.85 7.52
C LEU A 2 -22.27 -56.59 7.78
N ILE A 3 -21.90 -55.32 7.99
CA ILE A 3 -20.95 -54.75 8.98
C ILE A 3 -20.59 -53.34 8.46
N GLN A 4 -21.24 -52.27 8.91
CA GLN A 4 -21.05 -51.48 10.16
C GLN A 4 -20.18 -50.23 9.94
N ARG A 5 -20.84 -49.07 10.07
CA ARG A 5 -20.26 -47.73 10.33
C ARG A 5 -19.23 -47.79 11.45
N VAL A 6 -18.16 -47.00 11.35
CA VAL A 6 -17.52 -46.37 12.52
C VAL A 6 -17.01 -44.97 12.14
N ARG A 7 -17.61 -43.95 12.77
CA ARG A 7 -17.02 -42.61 12.97
C ARG A 7 -16.10 -42.68 14.18
N PRO A 8 -14.97 -41.96 14.23
CA PRO A 8 -14.40 -41.52 15.49
C PRO A 8 -14.90 -40.09 15.79
N LEU A 9 -15.79 -40.02 16.77
CA LEU A 9 -15.94 -38.88 17.68
C LEU A 9 -14.91 -39.06 18.83
N PHE A 10 -14.63 -37.95 19.50
CA PHE A 10 -13.97 -37.79 20.80
C PHE A 10 -12.52 -37.32 20.81
N GLY A 11 -12.30 -36.21 21.54
CA GLY A 11 -10.98 -35.77 21.96
C GLY A 11 -10.91 -34.33 22.47
N ALA A 12 -11.89 -33.88 23.26
CA ALA A 12 -11.73 -32.66 24.06
C ALA A 12 -10.72 -32.92 25.18
N ILE A 13 -9.73 -32.03 25.36
CA ILE A 13 -8.73 -31.91 26.44
C ILE A 13 -7.87 -30.68 26.03
N LEU A 14 -7.46 -29.68 26.82
CA LEU A 14 -7.53 -29.37 28.24
C LEU A 14 -7.50 -27.82 28.34
N LYS A 15 -8.24 -27.22 29.27
CA LYS A 15 -7.98 -25.85 29.71
C LYS A 15 -6.64 -25.83 30.47
N SER A 16 -5.67 -25.05 30.01
CA SER A 16 -4.56 -24.61 30.86
C SER A 16 -4.64 -23.09 31.01
N SER A 17 -5.12 -22.65 32.16
CA SER A 17 -4.96 -21.31 32.68
C SER A 17 -3.48 -21.05 32.94
N PHE A 18 -2.87 -20.22 32.10
CA PHE A 18 -1.59 -19.56 32.39
C PHE A 18 -1.89 -18.08 32.65
N GLN A 19 -1.81 -17.70 33.93
CA GLN A 19 -1.75 -16.30 34.33
C GLN A 19 -0.39 -15.75 33.94
N VAL A 20 -0.38 -14.70 33.12
CA VAL A 20 0.76 -13.81 32.95
C VAL A 20 0.39 -12.50 33.61
N ASP A 21 1.00 -12.24 34.76
CA ASP A 21 0.98 -10.94 35.41
C ASP A 21 1.77 -9.95 34.54
N SER A 22 1.11 -8.94 33.98
CA SER A 22 1.77 -7.80 33.36
C SER A 22 1.15 -6.51 33.90
N LYS A 23 1.65 -6.08 35.06
CA LYS A 23 1.36 -4.79 35.67
C LYS A 23 2.11 -3.66 34.94
N TYR A 24 1.78 -3.35 33.69
CA TYR A 24 2.18 -2.10 33.03
C TYR A 24 1.14 -1.68 31.98
N LEU A 25 -0.06 -1.27 32.45
CA LEU A 25 -1.06 -0.59 31.64
C LEU A 25 -0.73 0.90 31.56
N SER A 26 0.11 1.30 30.62
CA SER A 26 0.19 2.69 30.18
C SER A 26 -1.03 3.02 29.34
N ARG A 27 -2.00 3.70 29.97
CA ARG A 27 -3.15 4.36 29.32
C ARG A 27 -2.64 5.24 28.18
N SER A 28 -2.86 4.80 26.94
CA SER A 28 -2.85 5.68 25.78
C SER A 28 -4.30 5.92 25.40
N SER A 29 -4.77 7.15 25.60
CA SER A 29 -6.12 7.59 25.30
C SER A 29 -6.42 7.40 23.82
N ILE A 30 -7.21 6.36 23.50
CA ILE A 30 -7.92 6.28 22.24
C ILE A 30 -8.92 7.44 22.24
N VAL A 31 -8.63 8.48 21.45
CA VAL A 31 -9.57 9.56 21.19
C VAL A 31 -10.59 9.03 20.18
N TYR A 32 -11.61 8.31 20.66
CA TYR A 32 -12.86 8.16 19.92
C TYR A 32 -13.48 9.55 19.81
N HIS A 33 -13.35 10.21 18.66
CA HIS A 33 -14.25 11.31 18.35
C HIS A 33 -15.65 10.72 18.24
N LYS A 34 -16.45 10.98 19.28
CA LYS A 34 -17.87 10.65 19.38
C LYS A 34 -18.58 11.26 18.17
N ALA A 35 -18.97 10.41 17.22
CA ALA A 35 -19.86 10.80 16.14
C ALA A 35 -21.23 11.14 16.74
N ALA A 36 -21.47 12.41 17.01
CA ALA A 36 -22.82 12.92 17.22
C ALA A 36 -23.36 13.30 15.84
N TYR A 37 -24.54 12.75 15.51
CA TYR A 37 -25.38 13.01 14.33
C TYR A 37 -25.32 11.97 13.20
N GLU A 38 -26.18 10.96 13.30
CA GLU A 38 -26.64 10.05 12.24
C GLU A 38 -27.75 10.74 11.43
N GLY A 39 -27.37 11.60 10.49
CA GLY A 39 -28.29 12.13 9.48
C GLY A 39 -28.08 11.39 8.16
N ASP A 40 -29.17 10.98 7.52
CA ASP A 40 -29.18 10.55 6.11
C ASP A 40 -28.58 11.67 5.24
N GLY A 41 -27.48 11.36 4.53
CA GLY A 41 -26.82 12.29 3.62
C GLY A 41 -25.37 12.68 3.93
N LYS A 42 -24.68 12.02 4.88
CA LYS A 42 -23.23 12.26 5.08
C LYS A 42 -22.37 11.32 4.23
N THR A 43 -21.54 11.90 3.38
CA THR A 43 -20.40 11.22 2.73
C THR A 43 -19.44 10.74 3.82
N THR A 44 -19.28 9.42 3.97
CA THR A 44 -18.33 8.83 4.91
C THR A 44 -16.92 9.01 4.36
N VAL A 45 -16.14 9.88 4.99
CA VAL A 45 -14.70 9.97 4.73
C VAL A 45 -14.04 8.74 5.37
N ARG A 46 -13.68 7.75 4.54
CA ARG A 46 -12.86 6.63 5.00
C ARG A 46 -11.40 7.04 4.93
N ILE A 47 -10.73 7.07 6.10
CA ILE A 47 -9.28 7.27 6.16
C ILE A 47 -8.65 5.94 5.72
N ILE A 48 -8.17 5.92 4.47
CA ILE A 48 -7.73 4.71 3.76
C ILE A 48 -6.57 4.01 4.50
N ASN A 49 -5.69 4.77 5.14
CA ASN A 49 -4.39 4.29 5.65
C ASN A 49 -4.47 3.11 6.67
N GLN A 50 -5.55 2.97 7.47
CA GLN A 50 -5.56 2.08 8.65
C GLN A 50 -6.51 0.88 8.60
N ASP A 51 -7.18 0.62 7.47
CA ASP A 51 -8.07 -0.53 7.35
C ASP A 51 -7.32 -1.72 6.72
N PRO A 52 -7.02 -2.80 7.49
CA PRO A 52 -6.29 -3.95 6.97
C PRO A 52 -7.05 -4.70 5.85
N ASP A 53 -8.36 -4.48 5.72
CA ASP A 53 -9.15 -5.06 4.64
C ASP A 53 -8.97 -4.32 3.30
N LEU A 54 -8.44 -3.08 3.30
CA LEU A 54 -8.17 -2.28 2.09
C LEU A 54 -6.83 -2.63 1.40
N GLY A 55 -6.04 -3.52 2.00
CA GLY A 55 -4.77 -3.96 1.42
C GLY A 55 -3.60 -2.99 1.62
N LEU A 56 -2.58 -3.09 0.76
CA LEU A 56 -1.40 -2.24 0.80
C LEU A 56 -1.70 -0.86 0.25
N ILE A 57 -1.31 0.16 1.00
CA ILE A 57 -1.47 1.56 0.63
C ILE A 57 -0.11 2.23 0.67
N ILE A 58 0.15 3.11 -0.29
CA ILE A 58 1.38 3.90 -0.37
C ILE A 58 1.19 5.14 0.51
N ASP A 59 1.92 5.18 1.61
CA ASP A 59 1.86 6.26 2.61
C ASP A 59 2.65 7.49 2.19
N SER A 60 3.85 7.26 1.68
CA SER A 60 4.78 8.31 1.29
C SER A 60 5.75 7.76 0.26
N TYR A 61 6.29 8.64 -0.56
CA TYR A 61 7.35 8.33 -1.50
C TYR A 61 8.52 9.28 -1.29
N GLY A 62 9.68 8.89 -1.78
CA GLY A 62 10.84 9.75 -1.87
C GLY A 62 11.78 9.29 -2.97
N SER A 63 12.90 9.98 -3.13
CA SER A 63 13.83 9.72 -4.25
C SER A 63 14.46 8.33 -4.21
N PHE A 64 14.48 7.69 -3.05
CA PHE A 64 15.02 6.35 -2.88
C PHE A 64 13.97 5.25 -2.91
N GLY A 65 12.67 5.55 -2.87
CA GLY A 65 11.63 4.52 -2.82
C GLY A 65 10.31 4.94 -2.17
N PHE A 66 9.60 3.96 -1.62
CA PHE A 66 8.23 4.08 -1.15
C PHE A 66 8.05 3.51 0.25
N ARG A 67 7.18 4.12 1.04
CA ARG A 67 6.73 3.62 2.35
C ARG A 67 5.28 3.18 2.25
N LEU A 68 4.96 2.04 2.83
CA LEU A 68 3.62 1.49 2.87
C LEU A 68 2.99 1.63 4.27
N ASN A 69 1.68 1.57 4.34
CA ASN A 69 0.89 1.69 5.57
C ASN A 69 1.23 0.66 6.67
N ASN A 70 1.74 -0.51 6.28
CA ASN A 70 2.18 -1.56 7.22
C ASN A 70 3.58 -1.33 7.80
N GLY A 71 4.22 -0.18 7.52
CA GLY A 71 5.57 0.17 7.97
C GLY A 71 6.70 -0.37 7.08
N LEU A 72 6.38 -1.14 6.03
CA LEU A 72 7.38 -1.61 5.07
C LEU A 72 7.89 -0.43 4.22
N THR A 73 9.21 -0.36 4.04
CA THR A 73 9.85 0.58 3.10
C THR A 73 10.49 -0.21 1.96
N VAL A 74 10.11 0.10 0.73
CA VAL A 74 10.64 -0.49 -0.49
C VAL A 74 11.59 0.50 -1.13
N LEU A 75 12.83 0.09 -1.37
CA LEU A 75 13.84 0.92 -2.02
C LEU A 75 13.87 0.63 -3.53
N GLY A 76 13.93 1.70 -4.32
CA GLY A 76 13.95 1.63 -5.78
C GLY A 76 12.58 1.33 -6.41
N PRO A 77 12.58 0.91 -7.69
CA PRO A 77 11.36 0.58 -8.41
C PRO A 77 10.62 -0.61 -7.82
N MET A 78 9.29 -0.54 -7.88
CA MET A 78 8.38 -1.40 -7.15
C MET A 78 7.21 -1.85 -8.02
N ALA A 79 6.86 -3.13 -7.93
CA ALA A 79 5.60 -3.68 -8.41
C ALA A 79 4.69 -3.93 -7.20
N ILE A 80 3.57 -3.23 -7.11
CA ILE A 80 2.63 -3.30 -5.99
C ILE A 80 1.28 -3.85 -6.44
N PHE A 81 0.70 -4.70 -5.61
CA PHE A 81 -0.61 -5.31 -5.75
C PHE A 81 -1.41 -5.07 -4.46
N PRO A 82 -2.74 -5.28 -4.46
CA PRO A 82 -3.57 -5.03 -3.29
C PRO A 82 -3.08 -5.69 -2.00
N ARG A 83 -2.40 -6.84 -2.08
CA ARG A 83 -1.93 -7.57 -0.89
C ARG A 83 -0.43 -7.88 -0.88
N THR A 84 0.28 -7.58 -1.95
CA THR A 84 1.69 -7.96 -2.09
C THR A 84 2.48 -6.87 -2.76
N VAL A 85 3.79 -6.84 -2.48
CA VAL A 85 4.71 -5.91 -3.08
C VAL A 85 6.00 -6.64 -3.44
N LEU A 86 6.55 -6.32 -4.59
CA LEU A 86 7.73 -6.94 -5.17
C LEU A 86 8.68 -5.85 -5.65
N SER A 87 9.98 -6.11 -5.60
CA SER A 87 10.96 -5.24 -6.26
C SER A 87 10.82 -5.41 -7.78
N TRP A 88 10.74 -4.30 -8.50
CA TRP A 88 10.67 -4.31 -9.96
C TRP A 88 12.06 -4.13 -10.55
N GLN A 89 12.53 -5.11 -11.31
CA GLN A 89 13.91 -5.18 -11.77
C GLN A 89 14.18 -4.28 -12.98
N ILE A 90 14.15 -2.97 -12.77
CA ILE A 90 14.57 -1.94 -13.73
C ILE A 90 15.36 -0.84 -13.01
N HIS A 91 16.16 -0.07 -13.74
CA HIS A 91 16.91 1.06 -13.16
C HIS A 91 16.25 2.41 -13.44
N SER A 92 15.70 2.61 -14.63
CA SER A 92 14.97 3.82 -15.02
C SER A 92 13.83 3.50 -15.99
N SER A 93 13.00 4.50 -16.26
CA SER A 93 11.90 4.42 -17.23
C SER A 93 12.35 4.07 -18.65
N ASP A 94 13.59 4.39 -19.04
CA ASP A 94 14.18 4.00 -20.34
C ASP A 94 14.36 2.48 -20.49
N ASN A 95 14.42 1.73 -19.38
CA ASN A 95 14.64 0.29 -19.40
C ASN A 95 13.33 -0.52 -19.38
N ILE A 96 12.18 0.14 -19.44
CA ILE A 96 10.89 -0.55 -19.48
C ILE A 96 10.72 -1.23 -20.83
N THR A 97 10.57 -2.56 -20.78
CA THR A 97 10.36 -3.46 -21.91
C THR A 97 9.12 -4.33 -21.67
N ALA A 98 8.58 -4.95 -22.72
CA ALA A 98 7.47 -5.89 -22.57
C ALA A 98 7.78 -7.04 -21.58
N ASP A 99 9.03 -7.52 -21.57
CA ASP A 99 9.50 -8.57 -20.66
C ASP A 99 9.48 -8.08 -19.21
N SER A 100 9.97 -6.87 -18.95
CA SER A 100 9.94 -6.26 -17.61
C SER A 100 8.51 -6.10 -17.05
N LEU A 101 7.51 -6.02 -17.92
CA LEU A 101 6.08 -5.91 -17.56
C LEU A 101 5.37 -7.26 -17.48
N THR A 102 6.02 -8.36 -17.86
CA THR A 102 5.37 -9.67 -17.95
C THR A 102 4.85 -10.18 -16.60
N LEU A 103 5.48 -9.79 -15.49
CA LEU A 103 5.03 -10.11 -14.13
C LEU A 103 3.55 -9.76 -13.90
N PHE A 104 3.08 -8.61 -14.41
CA PHE A 104 1.71 -8.15 -14.22
C PHE A 104 0.66 -8.99 -14.95
N ARG A 105 1.08 -9.80 -15.94
CA ARG A 105 0.20 -10.73 -16.65
C ARG A 105 0.16 -12.12 -16.03
N LEU A 106 1.24 -12.52 -15.35
CA LEU A 106 1.41 -13.89 -14.86
C LEU A 106 0.64 -14.18 -13.56
N LEU A 107 0.20 -13.13 -12.86
CA LEU A 107 -0.47 -13.26 -11.57
C LEU A 107 -1.97 -13.51 -11.74
N GLU A 108 -2.51 -14.34 -10.84
CA GLU A 108 -3.95 -14.58 -10.69
C GLU A 108 -4.42 -14.02 -9.34
N PRO A 109 -5.57 -13.31 -9.27
CA PRO A 109 -6.48 -13.01 -10.38
C PRO A 109 -5.87 -12.01 -11.38
N LYS A 110 -6.33 -12.06 -12.63
CA LYS A 110 -5.89 -11.12 -13.68
C LYS A 110 -6.11 -9.66 -13.27
N VAL A 111 -5.10 -8.85 -13.53
CA VAL A 111 -5.13 -7.40 -13.31
C VAL A 111 -5.86 -6.74 -14.47
N ASP A 112 -6.86 -5.91 -14.17
CA ASP A 112 -7.68 -5.19 -15.17
C ASP A 112 -7.00 -3.89 -15.65
N LEU A 113 -6.18 -3.28 -14.79
CA LEU A 113 -5.46 -2.04 -15.06
C LEU A 113 -4.14 -1.99 -14.29
N VAL A 114 -3.05 -1.66 -14.99
CA VAL A 114 -1.74 -1.40 -14.39
C VAL A 114 -1.45 0.10 -14.43
N ILE A 115 -1.26 0.69 -13.25
CA ILE A 115 -0.83 2.09 -13.11
C ILE A 115 0.69 2.13 -13.18
N ILE A 116 1.25 2.76 -14.21
CA ILE A 116 2.69 2.93 -14.37
C ILE A 116 3.08 4.35 -13.93
N GLY A 117 3.83 4.44 -12.84
CA GLY A 117 4.37 5.68 -12.31
C GLY A 117 5.81 5.88 -12.79
N LEU A 118 6.03 6.95 -13.57
CA LEU A 118 7.35 7.30 -14.07
C LEU A 118 7.92 8.51 -13.33
N GLU A 119 9.24 8.54 -13.25
CA GLU A 119 10.05 9.62 -12.69
C GLU A 119 10.26 10.80 -13.67
N THR A 120 9.80 10.65 -14.91
CA THR A 120 10.01 11.61 -16.00
C THR A 120 8.72 11.95 -16.75
N LYS A 121 8.70 13.14 -17.36
CA LYS A 121 7.66 13.63 -18.26
C LYS A 121 8.11 13.62 -19.73
N ASP A 122 9.26 13.03 -20.05
CA ASP A 122 9.77 12.97 -21.43
C ASP A 122 8.81 12.16 -22.32
N ARG A 123 8.30 12.82 -23.36
CA ARG A 123 7.37 12.25 -24.33
C ARG A 123 7.94 11.05 -25.08
N LYS A 124 9.25 11.00 -25.35
CA LYS A 124 9.89 9.86 -26.01
C LYS A 124 9.84 8.62 -25.14
N VAL A 125 10.15 8.78 -23.85
CA VAL A 125 10.08 7.70 -22.85
C VAL A 125 8.64 7.23 -22.70
N LEU A 126 7.68 8.15 -22.52
CA LEU A 126 6.26 7.83 -22.44
C LEU A 126 5.77 7.00 -23.64
N ASN A 127 6.17 7.37 -24.85
CA ASN A 127 5.83 6.61 -26.06
C ASN A 127 6.47 5.21 -26.08
N SER A 128 7.71 5.09 -25.61
CA SER A 128 8.41 3.81 -25.49
C SER A 128 7.71 2.87 -24.51
N VAL A 129 7.39 3.38 -23.32
CA VAL A 129 6.66 2.65 -22.27
C VAL A 129 5.28 2.23 -22.78
N PHE A 130 4.55 3.13 -23.45
CA PHE A 130 3.25 2.80 -24.02
C PHE A 130 3.31 1.68 -25.05
N ARG A 131 4.34 1.67 -25.92
CA ARG A 131 4.57 0.59 -26.87
C ARG A 131 4.88 -0.73 -26.17
N ALA A 132 5.80 -0.72 -25.19
CA ALA A 132 6.14 -1.90 -24.39
C ALA A 132 4.91 -2.49 -23.68
N SER A 133 4.05 -1.64 -23.12
CA SER A 133 2.79 -2.05 -22.48
C SER A 133 1.80 -2.70 -23.45
N ARG A 134 1.69 -2.17 -24.68
CA ARG A 134 0.86 -2.78 -25.73
C ARG A 134 1.39 -4.13 -26.18
N GLU A 135 2.71 -4.26 -26.34
CA GLU A 135 3.37 -5.53 -26.65
C GLU A 135 3.15 -6.56 -25.52
N ALA A 136 3.21 -6.11 -24.27
CA ALA A 136 2.84 -6.88 -23.08
C ALA A 136 1.32 -7.12 -22.93
N LYS A 137 0.48 -6.66 -23.87
CA LYS A 137 -1.00 -6.71 -23.85
C LYS A 137 -1.60 -6.36 -22.48
N LEU A 138 -1.06 -5.33 -21.84
CA LEU A 138 -1.57 -4.79 -20.59
C LEU A 138 -2.46 -3.59 -20.89
N ASN A 139 -3.53 -3.45 -20.12
CA ASN A 139 -4.26 -2.19 -20.03
C ASN A 139 -3.53 -1.32 -19.01
N VAL A 140 -3.03 -0.15 -19.44
CA VAL A 140 -2.15 0.68 -18.62
C VAL A 140 -2.59 2.13 -18.57
N GLU A 141 -2.37 2.75 -17.42
CA GLU A 141 -2.43 4.20 -17.25
C GLU A 141 -1.04 4.69 -16.85
N ILE A 142 -0.47 5.61 -17.62
CA ILE A 142 0.89 6.10 -17.39
C ILE A 142 0.80 7.52 -16.81
N LEU A 143 1.35 7.70 -15.62
CA LEU A 143 1.29 8.95 -14.85
C LEU A 143 2.66 9.31 -14.29
N ALA A 144 2.81 10.55 -13.84
CA ALA A 144 3.92 10.90 -12.93
C ALA A 144 3.77 10.12 -11.62
N THR A 145 4.89 9.80 -10.98
CA THR A 145 4.91 8.91 -9.81
C THR A 145 4.02 9.39 -8.67
N GLU A 146 3.95 10.70 -8.43
CA GLU A 146 3.12 11.27 -7.34
C GLU A 146 1.63 10.99 -7.60
N HIS A 147 1.19 11.19 -8.84
CA HIS A 147 -0.18 10.93 -9.27
C HIS A 147 -0.47 9.44 -9.34
N ALA A 148 0.48 8.63 -9.80
CA ALA A 148 0.35 7.18 -9.86
C ALA A 148 0.11 6.57 -8.47
N CYS A 149 0.84 7.04 -7.44
CA CYS A 149 0.64 6.61 -6.06
C CYS A 149 -0.79 6.90 -5.58
N ALA A 150 -1.29 8.12 -5.84
CA ALA A 150 -2.64 8.51 -5.44
C ALA A 150 -3.72 7.70 -6.17
N THR A 151 -3.59 7.53 -7.48
CA THR A 151 -4.52 6.74 -8.31
C THR A 151 -4.53 5.28 -7.88
N PHE A 152 -3.37 4.68 -7.62
CA PHE A 152 -3.28 3.32 -7.08
C PHE A 152 -4.03 3.19 -5.77
N ASN A 153 -3.75 4.07 -4.79
CA ASN A 153 -4.40 4.03 -3.48
C ASN A 153 -5.93 4.15 -3.59
N PHE A 154 -6.41 5.05 -4.44
CA PHE A 154 -7.83 5.26 -4.66
C PHE A 154 -8.51 4.01 -5.25
N LEU A 155 -7.98 3.50 -6.36
CA LEU A 155 -8.56 2.33 -7.03
C LEU A 155 -8.43 1.03 -6.21
N ASN A 156 -7.35 0.91 -5.44
CA ASN A 156 -7.16 -0.18 -4.50
C ASN A 156 -8.21 -0.13 -3.38
N ALA A 157 -8.50 1.05 -2.85
CA ALA A 157 -9.55 1.24 -1.84
C ALA A 157 -10.96 0.91 -2.39
N GLU A 158 -11.21 1.12 -3.69
CA GLU A 158 -12.43 0.67 -4.38
C GLU A 158 -12.47 -0.85 -4.63
N SER A 159 -11.49 -1.62 -4.16
CA SER A 159 -11.40 -3.08 -4.33
C SER A 159 -11.38 -3.54 -5.81
N ARG A 160 -10.78 -2.73 -6.70
CA ARG A 160 -10.59 -3.09 -8.11
C ARG A 160 -9.37 -4.00 -8.29
N SER A 161 -9.39 -4.86 -9.32
CA SER A 161 -8.24 -5.67 -9.70
C SER A 161 -7.19 -4.82 -10.41
N ILE A 162 -6.37 -4.11 -9.64
CA ILE A 162 -5.34 -3.19 -10.15
C ILE A 162 -3.94 -3.58 -9.68
N ALA A 163 -2.93 -3.11 -10.38
CA ALA A 163 -1.53 -3.19 -9.96
C ALA A 163 -0.82 -1.87 -10.22
N GLY A 164 0.27 -1.62 -9.50
CA GLY A 164 1.16 -0.48 -9.70
C GLY A 164 2.56 -0.93 -10.12
N ALA A 165 3.13 -0.26 -11.12
CA ALA A 165 4.54 -0.35 -11.50
C ALA A 165 5.16 1.04 -11.32
N LEU A 166 5.87 1.25 -10.21
CA LEU A 166 6.26 2.59 -9.76
C LEU A 166 7.77 2.72 -9.71
N ILE A 167 8.29 3.79 -10.31
CA ILE A 167 9.70 4.21 -10.20
C ILE A 167 9.75 5.41 -9.25
N PRO A 168 10.64 5.45 -8.24
CA PRO A 168 10.71 6.61 -7.37
C PRO A 168 11.08 7.89 -8.15
N PRO A 169 10.53 9.05 -7.77
CA PRO A 169 10.81 10.30 -8.47
C PRO A 169 12.28 10.72 -8.27
N LEU A 170 12.88 11.38 -9.26
CA LEU A 170 14.27 11.86 -9.14
C LEU A 170 14.41 13.02 -8.15
N HIS A 171 13.37 13.86 -8.07
CA HIS A 171 13.33 15.04 -7.22
C HIS A 171 11.97 15.11 -6.51
N ILE A 172 11.97 15.49 -5.24
CA ILE A 172 10.76 15.71 -4.46
C ILE A 172 10.57 17.22 -4.36
N GLU A 173 9.47 17.73 -4.91
CA GLU A 173 9.02 19.08 -4.61
C GLU A 173 8.32 19.04 -3.25
N VAL A 174 8.97 19.60 -2.22
CA VAL A 174 8.42 19.64 -0.86
C VAL A 174 7.36 20.73 -0.82
N ASN A 175 6.12 20.37 -0.49
CA ASN A 175 5.06 21.36 -0.35
C ASN A 175 5.09 22.03 1.05
N GLU A 176 4.41 23.16 1.19
CA GLU A 176 4.36 23.91 2.47
C GLU A 176 3.79 23.05 3.61
N ASP A 177 2.80 22.22 3.31
CA ASP A 177 2.20 21.28 4.26
C ASP A 177 3.21 20.22 4.73
N ASP A 178 4.06 19.73 3.84
CA ASP A 178 5.10 18.76 4.18
C ASP A 178 6.16 19.39 5.10
N MET A 179 6.54 20.64 4.80
CA MET A 179 7.44 21.42 5.66
C MET A 179 6.82 21.66 7.03
N LEU A 180 5.52 21.97 7.09
CA LEU A 180 4.80 22.20 8.35
C LEU A 180 4.74 20.92 9.18
N ASN A 181 4.35 19.80 8.58
CA ASN A 181 4.28 18.50 9.25
C ASN A 181 5.64 18.06 9.78
N SER A 182 6.70 18.28 9.01
CA SER A 182 8.07 18.02 9.47
C SER A 182 8.45 18.88 10.68
N LYS A 183 8.18 20.20 10.63
CA LYS A 183 8.42 21.11 11.76
C LYS A 183 7.67 20.70 13.03
N LEU A 184 6.39 20.32 12.90
CA LEU A 184 5.58 19.83 14.02
C LEU A 184 6.14 18.53 14.60
N HIS A 185 6.57 17.61 13.74
CA HIS A 185 7.21 16.36 14.19
C HIS A 185 8.47 16.66 15.01
N TYR A 186 9.36 17.53 14.52
CA TYR A 186 10.57 17.89 15.26
C TYR A 186 10.26 18.60 16.58
N GLY A 187 9.29 19.52 16.61
CA GLY A 187 8.86 20.20 17.85
C GLY A 187 8.41 19.22 18.93
N ASN A 188 7.63 18.20 18.55
CA ASN A 188 7.16 17.17 19.48
C ASN A 188 8.29 16.28 20.04
N LEU A 189 9.39 16.08 19.30
CA LEU A 189 10.55 15.31 19.78
C LEU A 189 11.40 16.10 20.78
N TYR A 190 11.48 17.42 20.65
CA TYR A 190 12.20 18.27 21.58
C TYR A 190 11.43 18.42 22.90
N ASN A 191 10.15 18.77 22.83
CA ASN A 191 9.33 18.95 24.02
C ASN A 191 9.26 17.70 24.90
N ARG A 192 9.35 16.50 24.31
CA ARG A 192 9.29 15.23 25.04
C ARG A 192 10.59 14.86 25.78
N ARG A 193 11.70 15.57 25.55
CA ARG A 193 12.97 15.36 26.27
C ARG A 193 13.10 16.22 27.53
N ASP A 194 12.31 17.29 27.64
CA ASP A 194 12.31 18.17 28.81
C ASP A 194 11.39 17.66 29.95
N ASP A 195 10.62 16.60 29.69
CA ASP A 195 9.67 15.96 30.62
C ASP A 195 10.21 14.66 31.29
N LEU A 196 11.51 14.36 31.15
CA LEU A 196 12.21 13.21 31.79
C LEU A 196 13.30 13.68 32.76
#